data_AF-A0A932X195-F1
#
_entry.id   AF-A0A932X195-F1
#
_cell.length_a   1.000
_cell.length_b   1.000
_cell.length_c   1.000
_cell.angle_alpha   90.00
_cell.angle_beta   90.00
_cell.angle_gamma   90.00
#
_symmetry.space_group_name_H-M   'P 1'
#
loop_
_entity.id
_entity.type
_entity.pdbx_description
1 polymer ?
#
loop_
_entity_poly.entity_id
_entity_poly.type
_entity_poly.pdbx_seq_one_letter_code
_entity_poly.pdbx_strand_id
1 'polypeptide(L)'
;MANQNCGTDHSFEPEAWAPPRRRGHTLAELMVVLALLVLVAALALPNHAPWRAAATLDAQEDTLLAALEYARGRAVAAGVRHWVEFDLAAGRYALLAFRPEEAVATETSESNEPPVEEWHLPEGVEIESAAVAPLAAGILDPLSLLGLTPLEEEATLTFYPEGNADAALVVLHGADGTRRAVAVDPLTGQARRLATEELPSAGASD
;
A
#
# COMPACT_ATOMS: atom_id res chain seq x y z
N MET A 1 55.52 87.00 34.69
CA MET A 1 55.39 85.54 34.85
C MET A 1 54.43 85.04 33.80
N ALA A 2 54.91 84.14 32.94
CA ALA A 2 54.17 83.56 31.83
C ALA A 2 53.22 82.48 32.31
N ASN A 3 52.09 82.29 31.62
CA ASN A 3 51.64 80.94 31.30
C ASN A 3 50.79 80.95 30.02
N GLN A 4 51.36 80.38 28.97
CA GLN A 4 50.65 79.92 27.77
C GLN A 4 50.12 78.53 28.09
N ASN A 5 48.88 78.23 27.74
CA ASN A 5 48.53 76.86 27.38
C ASN A 5 47.55 76.85 26.20
N CYS A 6 48.15 76.42 25.09
CA CYS A 6 47.62 75.76 23.90
C CYS A 6 46.46 74.78 24.18
N GLY A 7 45.56 74.59 23.21
CA GLY A 7 44.65 73.45 23.22
C GLY A 7 43.50 73.50 22.23
N THR A 8 43.83 73.34 20.93
CA THR A 8 43.02 72.68 19.88
C THR A 8 41.52 72.94 19.82
N ASP A 9 41.11 73.84 18.93
CA ASP A 9 39.75 73.88 18.40
C ASP A 9 39.64 72.83 17.28
N HIS A 10 39.12 71.64 17.62
CA HIS A 10 38.79 70.60 16.65
C HIS A 10 37.50 71.01 15.95
N SER A 11 37.62 71.62 14.77
CA SER A 11 36.53 71.81 13.82
C SER A 11 35.95 70.45 13.44
N PHE A 12 34.81 70.10 14.03
CA PHE A 12 33.94 68.98 13.62
C PHE A 12 33.34 69.34 12.26
N GLU A 13 33.90 68.80 11.17
CA GLU A 13 33.24 68.82 9.87
C GLU A 13 32.07 67.82 9.90
N PRO A 14 30.84 68.23 9.56
CA PRO A 14 29.74 67.29 9.44
C PRO A 14 29.98 66.46 8.17
N GLU A 15 30.44 65.22 8.33
CA GLU A 15 30.36 64.23 7.26
C GLU A 15 28.89 64.12 6.84
N ALA A 16 28.58 64.66 5.66
CA ALA A 16 27.26 64.63 5.09
C ALA A 16 26.88 63.17 4.81
N TRP A 17 26.09 62.58 5.71
CA TRP A 17 25.48 61.27 5.52
C TRP A 17 24.53 61.35 4.31
N ALA A 18 25.00 60.89 3.16
CA ALA A 18 24.17 60.70 1.98
C ALA A 18 23.24 59.50 2.24
N PRO A 19 21.90 59.69 2.25
CA PRO A 19 20.99 58.58 2.45
C PRO A 19 21.13 57.59 1.27
N PRO A 20 21.18 56.28 1.53
CA PRO A 20 21.28 55.29 0.46
C PRO A 20 20.06 55.43 -0.45
N ARG A 21 20.30 55.56 -1.75
CA ARG A 21 19.23 55.65 -2.75
C ARG A 21 18.45 54.35 -2.75
N ARG A 22 17.18 54.40 -2.31
CA ARG A 22 16.22 53.31 -2.47
C ARG A 22 16.02 53.07 -3.97
N ARG A 23 16.56 51.97 -4.48
CA ARG A 23 16.29 51.49 -5.83
C ARG A 23 14.99 50.68 -5.78
N GLY A 24 13.94 51.18 -6.44
CA GLY A 24 12.73 50.40 -6.66
C GLY A 24 12.96 49.39 -7.78
N HIS A 25 12.43 48.18 -7.62
CA HIS A 25 12.45 47.17 -8.68
C HIS A 25 11.60 47.63 -9.85
N THR A 26 12.07 47.40 -11.07
CA THR A 26 11.34 47.84 -12.27
C THR A 26 10.16 46.91 -12.57
N LEU A 27 9.14 47.40 -13.27
CA LEU A 27 8.03 46.54 -13.73
C LEU A 27 8.52 45.35 -14.55
N ALA A 28 9.56 45.55 -15.38
CA ALA A 28 10.16 44.49 -16.18
C ALA A 28 10.80 43.40 -15.30
N GLU A 29 11.43 43.79 -14.20
CA GLU A 29 12.03 42.85 -13.24
C GLU A 29 10.96 42.00 -12.54
N LEU A 30 9.84 42.60 -12.14
CA LEU A 30 8.71 41.84 -11.58
C LEU A 30 8.10 40.88 -12.60
N MET A 31 7.98 41.27 -13.88
CA MET A 31 7.49 40.36 -14.92
C MET A 31 8.44 39.18 -15.16
N VAL A 32 9.75 39.42 -15.17
CA VAL A 32 10.76 38.36 -15.33
C VAL A 32 10.77 37.43 -14.11
N VAL A 33 10.70 37.97 -12.89
CA VAL A 33 10.63 37.18 -11.66
C VAL A 33 9.36 36.34 -11.62
N LEU A 34 8.20 36.90 -11.97
CA LEU A 34 6.95 36.15 -12.04
C LEU A 34 7.01 35.05 -13.12
N ALA A 35 7.58 35.35 -14.30
CA ALA A 35 7.77 34.34 -15.35
C ALA A 35 8.71 33.21 -14.89
N LEU A 36 9.81 33.54 -14.21
CA LEU A 36 10.72 32.56 -13.61
C LEU A 36 10.05 31.75 -12.50
N LEU A 37 9.24 32.38 -11.64
CA LEU A 37 8.51 31.69 -10.58
C LEU A 37 7.49 30.70 -11.16
N VAL A 38 6.77 31.07 -12.22
CA VAL A 38 5.84 30.15 -12.91
C VAL A 38 6.60 28.99 -13.55
N LEU A 39 7.75 29.25 -14.18
CA LEU A 39 8.59 28.21 -14.79
C LEU A 39 9.16 27.25 -13.73
N VAL A 40 9.68 27.79 -12.62
CA VAL A 40 10.20 27.00 -11.51
C VAL A 40 9.07 26.23 -10.84
N ALA A 41 7.90 26.85 -10.62
CA ALA A 41 6.74 26.18 -10.05
C ALA A 41 6.27 25.01 -10.93
N ALA A 42 6.25 25.18 -12.26
CA ALA A 42 5.89 24.12 -13.20
C ALA A 42 6.86 22.93 -13.16
N LEU A 43 8.15 23.18 -12.95
CA LEU A 43 9.19 22.14 -12.78
C LEU A 43 9.21 21.54 -11.37
N ALA A 44 8.67 22.26 -10.39
CA ALA A 44 8.69 21.89 -8.98
C ALA A 44 7.49 21.05 -8.55
N LEU A 45 6.53 20.71 -9.44
CA LEU A 45 5.50 19.72 -9.10
C LEU A 45 6.19 18.37 -8.88
N PRO A 46 6.30 17.87 -7.63
CA PRO A 46 6.84 16.56 -7.39
C PRO A 46 5.81 15.56 -7.93
N ASN A 47 6.24 14.64 -8.79
CA ASN A 47 5.37 13.56 -9.21
C ASN A 47 5.16 12.60 -8.03
N HIS A 48 4.10 12.82 -7.24
CA HIS A 48 3.75 12.00 -6.08
C HIS A 48 3.02 10.70 -6.45
N ALA A 49 2.80 10.42 -7.74
CA ALA A 49 2.11 9.21 -8.20
C ALA A 49 2.73 7.89 -7.65
N PRO A 50 4.05 7.64 -7.77
CA PRO A 50 4.63 6.39 -7.28
C PRO A 50 4.53 6.24 -5.76
N TRP A 51 4.63 7.34 -5.00
CA TRP A 51 4.47 7.28 -3.55
C TRP A 51 3.05 6.92 -3.13
N ARG A 52 2.04 7.45 -3.85
CA ARG A 52 0.64 7.07 -3.61
C ARG A 52 0.38 5.62 -3.95
N ALA A 53 0.90 5.13 -5.08
CA ALA A 53 0.76 3.73 -5.49
C ALA A 53 1.32 2.77 -4.43
N ALA A 54 2.54 3.02 -3.94
CA ALA A 54 3.13 2.23 -2.88
C ALA A 54 2.30 2.27 -1.58
N ALA A 55 1.83 3.46 -1.16
CA ALA A 55 1.00 3.61 0.03
C ALA A 55 -0.36 2.89 -0.10
N THR A 56 -0.96 2.91 -1.29
CA THR A 56 -2.21 2.17 -1.57
C THR A 56 -1.97 0.65 -1.48
N LEU A 57 -0.85 0.17 -2.03
CA LEU A 57 -0.49 -1.24 -1.97
C LEU A 57 -0.25 -1.71 -0.53
N ASP A 58 0.50 -0.94 0.26
CA ASP A 58 0.75 -1.25 1.68
C ASP A 58 -0.58 -1.27 2.47
N ALA A 59 -1.46 -0.29 2.24
CA ALA A 59 -2.79 -0.27 2.87
C ALA A 59 -3.67 -1.46 2.45
N GLN A 60 -3.53 -1.93 1.20
CA GLN A 60 -4.28 -3.08 0.71
C GLN A 60 -3.75 -4.40 1.29
N GLU A 61 -2.44 -4.53 1.48
CA GLU A 61 -1.84 -5.66 2.20
C GLU A 61 -2.37 -5.72 3.64
N ASP A 62 -2.45 -4.59 4.33
CA ASP A 62 -3.02 -4.48 5.68
C ASP A 62 -4.50 -4.88 5.72
N THR A 63 -5.27 -4.44 4.73
CA THR A 63 -6.70 -4.78 4.61
C THR A 63 -6.88 -6.27 4.37
N LEU A 64 -6.07 -6.87 3.50
CA LEU A 64 -6.10 -8.30 3.23
C LEU A 64 -5.77 -9.12 4.49
N LEU A 65 -4.73 -8.74 5.24
CA LEU A 65 -4.39 -9.40 6.51
C LEU A 65 -5.55 -9.33 7.50
N ALA A 66 -6.15 -8.15 7.67
CA ALA A 66 -7.28 -7.97 8.57
C ALA A 66 -8.49 -8.81 8.14
N ALA A 67 -8.76 -8.90 6.83
CA ALA A 67 -9.85 -9.72 6.31
C ALA A 67 -9.64 -11.22 6.57
N LEU A 68 -8.41 -11.73 6.40
CA LEU A 68 -8.06 -13.12 6.67
C LEU A 68 -8.11 -13.44 8.18
N GLU A 69 -7.61 -12.53 9.03
CA GLU A 69 -7.73 -12.65 10.48
C GLU A 69 -9.19 -12.65 10.93
N TYR A 70 -10.01 -11.79 10.31
CA TYR A 70 -11.45 -11.75 10.55
C TYR A 70 -12.12 -13.05 10.11
N ALA A 71 -11.84 -13.57 8.92
CA ALA A 71 -12.36 -14.84 8.42
C ALA A 71 -12.06 -16.00 9.39
N ARG A 72 -10.81 -16.11 9.85
CA ARG A 72 -10.41 -17.07 10.88
C ARG A 72 -11.18 -16.85 12.19
N GLY A 73 -11.24 -15.62 12.67
CA GLY A 73 -11.97 -15.27 13.89
C GLY A 73 -13.44 -15.66 13.81
N ARG A 74 -14.07 -15.46 12.65
CA ARG A 74 -15.46 -15.87 12.37
C ARG A 74 -15.62 -17.39 12.35
N ALA A 75 -14.72 -18.12 11.72
CA ALA A 75 -14.75 -19.59 11.71
C ALA A 75 -14.68 -20.17 13.13
N VAL A 76 -13.74 -19.68 13.94
CA VAL A 76 -13.56 -20.11 15.33
C VAL A 76 -14.76 -19.71 16.19
N ALA A 77 -15.22 -18.46 16.11
CA ALA A 77 -16.30 -17.95 16.95
C ALA A 77 -17.66 -18.57 16.63
N ALA A 78 -17.95 -18.81 15.35
CA ALA A 78 -19.21 -19.42 14.92
C ALA A 78 -19.20 -20.96 15.02
N GLY A 79 -18.02 -21.59 15.16
CA GLY A 79 -17.89 -23.04 15.21
C GLY A 79 -18.19 -23.72 13.87
N VAL A 80 -18.22 -22.98 12.76
CA VAL A 80 -18.48 -23.48 11.41
C VAL A 80 -17.40 -22.99 10.46
N ARG A 81 -17.11 -23.78 9.42
CA ARG A 81 -16.12 -23.41 8.40
C ARG A 81 -16.55 -22.13 7.71
N HIS A 82 -15.57 -21.30 7.40
CA HIS A 82 -15.76 -20.16 6.51
C HIS A 82 -14.75 -20.30 5.39
N TRP A 83 -15.05 -19.74 4.23
CA TRP A 83 -14.07 -19.66 3.15
C TRP A 83 -13.98 -18.25 2.59
N VAL A 84 -12.78 -17.92 2.12
CA VAL A 84 -12.51 -16.69 1.39
C VAL A 84 -12.36 -17.06 -0.08
N GLU A 85 -13.27 -16.55 -0.89
CA GLU A 85 -13.22 -16.64 -2.34
C GLU A 85 -12.49 -15.42 -2.88
N PHE A 86 -11.44 -15.65 -3.66
CA PHE A 86 -10.70 -14.64 -4.41
C PHE A 86 -11.14 -14.69 -5.85
N ASP A 87 -11.63 -13.57 -6.38
CA ASP A 87 -11.94 -13.37 -7.80
C ASP A 87 -10.88 -12.42 -8.36
N LEU A 88 -9.85 -13.01 -8.99
CA LEU A 88 -8.67 -12.29 -9.46
C LEU A 88 -9.03 -11.38 -10.64
N ALA A 89 -9.98 -11.81 -11.48
CA ALA A 89 -10.41 -11.08 -12.66
C ALA A 89 -11.24 -9.83 -12.30
N ALA A 90 -12.14 -9.94 -11.32
CA ALA A 90 -12.96 -8.81 -10.86
C ALA A 90 -12.25 -7.94 -9.82
N GLY A 91 -11.12 -8.39 -9.28
CA GLY A 91 -10.38 -7.66 -8.25
C GLY A 91 -11.19 -7.54 -6.96
N ARG A 92 -11.76 -8.64 -6.49
CA ARG A 92 -12.54 -8.69 -5.25
C ARG A 92 -12.28 -10.00 -4.49
N TYR A 93 -12.54 -9.97 -3.20
CA TYR A 93 -12.55 -11.18 -2.39
C TYR A 93 -13.64 -11.10 -1.33
N ALA A 94 -14.25 -12.24 -1.04
CA ALA A 94 -15.44 -12.31 -0.21
C ALA A 94 -15.34 -13.43 0.82
N LEU A 95 -15.87 -13.18 2.01
CA LEU A 95 -16.01 -14.17 3.07
C LEU A 95 -17.40 -14.80 3.00
N LEU A 96 -17.46 -16.12 2.94
CA LEU A 96 -18.69 -16.88 2.98
C LEU A 96 -18.66 -17.87 4.15
N ALA A 97 -19.85 -18.27 4.61
CA ALA A 97 -20.02 -19.23 5.70
C ALA A 97 -20.48 -20.57 5.15
N PHE A 98 -19.86 -21.67 5.59
CA PHE A 98 -20.34 -23.02 5.24
C PHE A 98 -21.67 -23.30 5.94
N ARG A 99 -22.71 -23.59 5.15
CA ARG A 99 -24.00 -24.05 5.66
C ARG A 99 -24.30 -25.48 5.18
N PRO A 100 -24.39 -26.46 6.09
CA PRO A 100 -24.60 -27.85 5.71
C PRO A 100 -26.00 -28.13 5.13
N GLU A 101 -26.99 -27.27 5.40
CA GLU A 101 -28.38 -27.45 4.93
C GLU A 101 -28.54 -27.27 3.41
N GLU A 102 -27.57 -26.63 2.75
CA GLU A 102 -27.60 -26.33 1.31
C GLU A 102 -26.82 -27.34 0.46
N ALA A 103 -25.96 -28.17 1.06
CA ALA A 103 -25.19 -29.21 0.38
C ALA A 103 -26.06 -30.37 -0.18
N VAL A 104 -27.37 -30.36 0.11
CA VAL A 104 -28.36 -31.33 -0.41
C VAL A 104 -29.17 -30.74 -1.58
N ALA A 105 -29.01 -29.46 -1.91
CA ALA A 105 -29.59 -28.86 -3.11
C ALA A 105 -28.68 -29.12 -4.32
N THR A 106 -29.23 -29.80 -5.32
CA THR A 106 -28.64 -30.21 -6.59
C THR A 106 -27.71 -29.17 -7.23
N GLU A 107 -26.58 -29.66 -7.76
CA GLU A 107 -25.41 -29.00 -8.40
C GLU A 107 -25.68 -28.04 -9.60
N THR A 108 -26.77 -27.28 -9.62
CA THR A 108 -27.07 -26.33 -10.71
C THR A 108 -27.49 -24.94 -10.24
N SER A 109 -27.24 -24.59 -8.98
CA SER A 109 -27.45 -23.22 -8.52
C SER A 109 -26.09 -22.60 -8.24
N GLU A 110 -25.70 -21.62 -9.07
CA GLU A 110 -24.84 -20.54 -8.61
C GLU A 110 -25.40 -20.11 -7.25
N SER A 111 -24.67 -20.44 -6.19
CA SER A 111 -25.04 -20.16 -4.81
C SER A 111 -25.03 -18.64 -4.64
N ASN A 112 -26.16 -18.02 -4.99
CA ASN A 112 -26.41 -16.59 -4.89
C ASN A 112 -26.68 -16.20 -3.42
N GLU A 113 -25.90 -16.76 -2.50
CA GLU A 113 -25.96 -16.39 -1.10
C GLU A 113 -25.10 -15.13 -0.90
N PRO A 114 -25.63 -14.08 -0.25
CA PRO A 114 -24.85 -12.88 -0.04
C PRO A 114 -23.63 -13.20 0.84
N PRO A 115 -22.44 -12.69 0.48
CA PRO A 115 -21.26 -12.89 1.29
C PRO A 115 -21.46 -12.28 2.68
N VAL A 116 -20.82 -12.88 3.69
CA VAL A 116 -20.78 -12.36 5.05
C VAL A 116 -20.15 -10.97 5.04
N GLU A 117 -19.09 -10.82 4.26
CA GLU A 117 -18.40 -9.57 4.02
C GLU A 117 -17.66 -9.64 2.68
N GLU A 118 -17.56 -8.51 1.99
CA GLU A 118 -16.95 -8.41 0.67
C GLU A 118 -16.01 -7.22 0.62
N TRP A 119 -14.84 -7.43 0.04
CA TRP A 119 -13.81 -6.42 -0.14
C TRP A 119 -13.46 -6.29 -1.62
N HIS A 120 -13.19 -5.06 -2.03
CA HIS A 120 -12.78 -4.71 -3.38
C HIS A 120 -11.36 -4.19 -3.34
N LEU A 121 -10.56 -4.55 -4.35
CA LEU A 121 -9.23 -3.97 -4.50
C LEU A 121 -9.34 -2.50 -4.94
N PRO A 122 -8.51 -1.61 -4.38
CA PRO A 122 -8.44 -0.22 -4.81
C PRO A 122 -7.84 -0.13 -6.23
N GLU A 123 -8.09 1.00 -6.90
CA GLU A 123 -7.50 1.25 -8.22
C GLU A 123 -5.97 1.15 -8.19
N GLY A 124 -5.41 0.45 -9.17
CA GLY A 124 -3.96 0.24 -9.30
C GLY A 124 -3.39 -0.80 -8.34
N VAL A 125 -4.21 -1.62 -7.70
CA VAL A 125 -3.76 -2.84 -7.02
C VAL A 125 -4.52 -4.04 -7.59
N GLU A 126 -3.79 -5.10 -7.91
CA GLU A 126 -4.34 -6.33 -8.48
C GLU A 126 -3.84 -7.54 -7.68
N ILE A 127 -4.62 -8.63 -7.65
CA ILE A 127 -4.13 -9.93 -7.17
C ILE A 127 -3.44 -10.59 -8.36
N GLU A 128 -2.11 -10.65 -8.33
CA GLU A 128 -1.32 -11.31 -9.37
C GLU A 128 -1.52 -12.83 -9.33
N SER A 129 -1.57 -13.40 -8.13
CA SER A 129 -1.84 -14.82 -7.94
C SER A 129 -2.36 -15.10 -6.55
N ALA A 130 -3.21 -16.12 -6.43
CA ALA A 130 -3.64 -16.70 -5.17
C ALA A 130 -3.50 -18.22 -5.28
N ALA A 131 -2.43 -18.76 -4.71
CA ALA A 131 -2.21 -20.19 -4.64
C ALA A 131 -2.75 -20.72 -3.31
N VAL A 132 -3.66 -21.69 -3.37
CA VAL A 132 -4.25 -22.32 -2.20
C VAL A 132 -4.11 -23.84 -2.30
N ALA A 133 -3.76 -24.47 -1.20
CA ALA A 133 -3.70 -25.91 -1.09
C ALA A 133 -4.51 -26.39 0.13
N PRO A 134 -5.45 -27.32 -0.08
CA PRO A 134 -6.24 -27.88 1.00
C PRO A 134 -5.37 -28.44 2.12
N LEU A 135 -5.79 -28.30 3.37
CA LEU A 135 -5.05 -28.85 4.52
C LEU A 135 -4.73 -30.36 4.35
N ALA A 136 -5.63 -31.10 3.69
CA ALA A 136 -5.47 -32.52 3.38
C ALA A 136 -4.30 -32.83 2.42
N ALA A 137 -3.82 -31.85 1.65
CA ALA A 137 -2.64 -31.99 0.80
C ALA A 137 -1.32 -32.08 1.59
N GLY A 138 -1.34 -31.76 2.90
CA GLY A 138 -0.19 -31.89 3.79
C GLY A 138 0.90 -30.84 3.55
N ILE A 139 0.59 -29.76 2.83
CA ILE A 139 1.49 -28.62 2.66
C ILE A 139 1.49 -27.83 3.95
N LEU A 140 2.62 -27.81 4.67
CA LEU A 140 2.76 -27.12 5.96
C LEU A 140 3.49 -25.78 5.84
N ASP A 141 4.30 -25.60 4.80
CA ASP A 141 4.97 -24.34 4.50
C ASP A 141 4.28 -23.67 3.31
N PRO A 142 3.57 -22.54 3.51
CA PRO A 142 2.91 -21.82 2.43
C PRO A 142 3.86 -21.35 1.34
N LEU A 143 5.14 -21.17 1.65
CA LEU A 143 6.15 -20.75 0.68
C LEU A 143 6.43 -21.84 -0.37
N SER A 144 6.05 -23.09 -0.10
CA SER A 144 6.09 -24.17 -1.10
C SER A 144 5.09 -23.96 -2.24
N LEU A 145 4.11 -23.06 -2.07
CA LEU A 145 3.15 -22.68 -3.11
C LEU A 145 3.71 -21.65 -4.09
N LEU A 146 4.86 -21.07 -3.78
CA LEU A 146 5.51 -20.05 -4.60
C LEU A 146 5.89 -20.62 -5.97
N GLY A 147 5.47 -19.93 -7.04
CA GLY A 147 5.72 -20.38 -8.41
C GLY A 147 4.80 -21.49 -8.90
N LEU A 148 3.84 -21.96 -8.10
CA LEU A 148 2.72 -22.72 -8.61
C LEU A 148 1.81 -21.75 -9.38
N THR A 149 1.52 -22.09 -10.64
CA THR A 149 0.51 -21.37 -11.40
C THR A 149 -0.85 -21.66 -10.76
N PRO A 150 -1.66 -20.63 -10.43
CA PRO A 150 -3.05 -20.84 -10.07
C PRO A 150 -3.72 -21.68 -11.17
N LEU A 151 -4.43 -22.73 -10.77
CA LEU A 151 -5.15 -23.59 -11.72
C LEU A 151 -6.39 -22.89 -12.27
N GLU A 152 -6.87 -21.86 -11.57
CA GLU A 152 -8.13 -21.16 -11.80
C GLU A 152 -7.94 -19.64 -11.58
N GLU A 153 -8.75 -18.81 -12.26
CA GLU A 153 -8.84 -17.35 -12.02
C GLU A 153 -9.60 -17.03 -10.70
N GLU A 154 -10.05 -18.08 -10.01
CA GLU A 154 -10.64 -18.03 -8.69
C GLU A 154 -9.80 -18.90 -7.74
N ALA A 155 -9.76 -18.54 -6.47
CA ALA A 155 -9.15 -19.37 -5.44
C ALA A 155 -10.00 -19.35 -4.19
N THR A 156 -10.17 -20.51 -3.56
CA THR A 156 -10.99 -20.65 -2.35
C THR A 156 -10.12 -21.13 -1.19
N LEU A 157 -9.96 -20.26 -0.19
CA LEU A 157 -9.23 -20.53 1.05
C LEU A 157 -10.19 -20.87 2.18
N THR A 158 -10.09 -22.07 2.74
CA THR A 158 -10.94 -22.49 3.86
C THR A 158 -10.28 -22.21 5.21
N PHE A 159 -11.06 -21.62 6.13
CA PHE A 159 -10.77 -21.54 7.55
C PHE A 159 -11.68 -22.49 8.33
N TYR A 160 -11.08 -23.25 9.24
CA TYR A 160 -11.81 -24.26 10.02
C TYR A 160 -12.07 -23.80 11.46
N PRO A 161 -13.13 -24.32 12.11
CA PRO A 161 -13.49 -23.98 13.49
C PRO A 161 -12.39 -24.19 14.53
N GLU A 162 -11.49 -25.14 14.28
CA GLU A 162 -10.35 -25.47 15.14
C GLU A 162 -9.24 -24.41 15.07
N GLY A 163 -9.37 -23.42 14.19
CA GLY A 163 -8.43 -22.32 14.01
C GLY A 163 -7.33 -22.59 12.99
N ASN A 164 -7.31 -23.78 12.38
CA ASN A 164 -6.45 -24.11 11.25
C ASN A 164 -7.08 -23.64 9.92
N ALA A 165 -6.32 -23.73 8.83
CA ALA A 165 -6.75 -23.27 7.51
C ALA A 165 -6.11 -24.12 6.40
N ASP A 166 -6.56 -23.90 5.16
CA ASP A 166 -5.77 -24.28 4.00
C ASP A 166 -4.47 -23.47 3.94
N ALA A 167 -3.42 -24.04 3.34
CA ALA A 167 -2.19 -23.30 3.09
C ALA A 167 -2.47 -22.32 1.94
N ALA A 168 -2.14 -21.05 2.11
CA ALA A 168 -2.36 -20.07 1.05
C ALA A 168 -1.20 -19.10 0.89
N LEU A 169 -1.03 -18.64 -0.33
CA LEU A 169 -0.10 -17.59 -0.72
C LEU A 169 -0.79 -16.66 -1.72
N VAL A 170 -1.02 -15.42 -1.30
CA VAL A 170 -1.66 -14.38 -2.13
C VAL A 170 -0.64 -13.31 -2.44
N VAL A 171 -0.43 -13.02 -3.72
CA VAL A 171 0.49 -12.01 -4.22
C VAL A 171 -0.28 -10.83 -4.78
N LEU A 172 0.01 -9.64 -4.26
CA LEU A 172 -0.53 -8.37 -4.71
C LEU A 172 0.49 -7.65 -5.59
N HIS A 173 0.01 -7.01 -6.65
CA HIS A 173 0.77 -6.19 -7.57
C HIS A 173 0.25 -4.76 -7.56
N GLY A 174 1.11 -3.78 -7.29
CA GLY A 174 0.79 -2.35 -7.38
C GLY A 174 1.12 -1.77 -8.76
N ALA A 175 0.45 -0.68 -9.13
CA ALA A 175 0.65 0.03 -10.41
C ALA A 175 2.07 0.61 -10.60
N ASP A 176 2.86 0.71 -9.53
CA ASP A 176 4.28 1.08 -9.57
C ASP A 176 5.22 -0.11 -9.86
N GLY A 177 4.67 -1.32 -10.01
CA GLY A 177 5.40 -2.58 -10.19
C GLY A 177 5.84 -3.23 -8.87
N THR A 178 5.50 -2.64 -7.71
CA THR A 178 5.83 -3.22 -6.42
C THR A 178 4.96 -4.45 -6.16
N ARG A 179 5.56 -5.49 -5.57
CA ARG A 179 4.85 -6.71 -5.15
C ARG A 179 4.84 -6.85 -3.64
N ARG A 180 3.72 -7.32 -3.11
CA ARG A 180 3.53 -7.72 -1.71
C ARG A 180 2.92 -9.11 -1.68
N ALA A 181 3.13 -9.84 -0.58
CA ALA A 181 2.52 -11.15 -0.46
C ALA A 181 2.13 -11.47 0.97
N VAL A 182 1.00 -12.15 1.07
CA VAL A 182 0.43 -12.63 2.32
C VAL A 182 0.37 -14.15 2.26
N ALA A 183 0.92 -14.79 3.28
CA ALA A 183 0.88 -16.24 3.44
C ALA A 183 -0.04 -16.60 4.61
N VAL A 184 -0.77 -17.71 4.49
CA VAL A 184 -1.59 -18.27 5.57
C VAL A 184 -0.99 -19.59 6.02
N ASP A 185 -0.58 -19.63 7.28
CA ASP A 185 -0.07 -20.85 7.90
C ASP A 185 -1.20 -21.86 8.13
N PRO A 186 -1.11 -23.07 7.57
CA PRO A 186 -2.20 -24.04 7.60
C PRO A 186 -2.47 -24.63 8.99
N LEU A 187 -1.47 -24.66 9.87
CA LEU A 187 -1.61 -25.25 11.20
C LEU A 187 -2.30 -24.30 12.18
N THR A 188 -1.98 -23.02 12.06
CA THR A 188 -2.44 -21.97 12.98
C THR A 188 -3.54 -21.09 12.39
N GLY A 189 -3.76 -21.16 11.08
CA GLY A 189 -4.63 -20.28 10.31
C GLY A 189 -4.15 -18.83 10.24
N GLN A 190 -2.96 -18.51 10.74
CA GLN A 190 -2.51 -17.12 10.82
C GLN A 190 -2.04 -16.60 9.47
N ALA A 191 -2.52 -15.42 9.10
CA ALA A 191 -2.01 -14.67 7.96
C ALA A 191 -0.76 -13.87 8.36
N ARG A 192 0.26 -13.84 7.50
CA ARG A 192 1.49 -13.07 7.70
C ARG A 192 1.97 -12.45 6.40
N ARG A 193 2.61 -11.28 6.50
CA ARG A 193 3.36 -10.68 5.40
C ARG A 193 4.60 -11.51 5.10
N LEU A 194 4.94 -11.61 3.83
CA LEU A 194 6.22 -12.13 3.38
C LEU A 194 7.17 -10.98 3.10
N ALA A 195 8.45 -11.18 3.39
CA ALA A 195 9.47 -10.21 2.99
C ALA A 195 9.59 -10.19 1.47
N THR A 196 9.88 -9.02 0.89
CA THR A 196 10.07 -8.91 -0.57
C THR A 196 11.20 -9.82 -1.08
N GLU A 197 12.18 -10.14 -0.24
CA GLU A 197 13.28 -11.07 -0.56
C GLU A 197 12.81 -12.53 -0.70
N GLU A 198 11.67 -12.89 -0.11
CA GLU A 198 11.07 -14.22 -0.19
C GLU A 198 10.20 -14.38 -1.46
N LEU A 199 9.93 -13.29 -2.18
CA LEU A 199 9.18 -13.32 -3.43
C LEU A 199 10.10 -13.63 -4.61
N PRO A 200 9.70 -14.53 -5.54
CA PRO A 200 10.49 -14.81 -6.71
C PRO A 200 10.50 -13.55 -7.58
N SER A 201 11.66 -13.20 -8.14
CA SER A 201 11.75 -12.11 -9.10
C SER A 201 10.79 -12.39 -10.26
N ALA A 202 9.95 -11.41 -10.60
CA ALA A 202 9.09 -11.49 -11.78
C ALA A 202 9.98 -11.52 -13.04
N GLY A 203 10.33 -12.72 -13.50
CA GLY A 203 11.21 -12.92 -14.65
C GLY A 203 12.37 -13.87 -14.40
N ALA A 204 12.09 -15.16 -14.56
CA ALA A 204 13.03 -16.11 -15.15
C ALA A 204 12.23 -17.03 -16.08
N SER A 205 11.48 -16.41 -16.99
CA SER A 205 10.95 -17.07 -18.19
C SER A 205 11.95 -16.80 -19.31
N ASP A 206 12.87 -17.73 -19.50
CA ASP A 206 13.70 -17.88 -20.72
C ASP A 206 12.90 -18.67 -21.77
#